data_AF-A0A4Z1T7N2-F1
#
_entry.id   AF-A0A4Z1T7N2-F1
#
_cell.length_a   1.000
_cell.length_b   1.000
_cell.length_c   1.000
_cell.angle_alpha   90.00
_cell.angle_beta   90.00
_cell.angle_gamma   90.00
#
_symmetry.space_group_name_H-M   'P 1'
#
loop_
_entity.id
_entity.type
_entity.pdbx_description
1 polymer ?
#
loop_
_entity_poly.entity_id
_entity_poly.type
_entity_poly.pdbx_seq_one_letter_code
_entity_poly.pdbx_strand_id
1 'polypeptide(L)'
;MCALQFEESLLRASQELADLAATDLLGQPESHVLQRITRLKEQLSHLTRILVELEVSPDPPHELPMFKYNVESMTADLEALRRRYIEGIKQKELIEKKEELARVTRLRTQASIIDRLENVCSILSTEAARSEACLYALQDSTDILRCVSKGHDDIATATAEGRDCIKQIDGIERRDRLIIRSLFLLFCLTALMIFRKRLKRVHLYPPFLP
;
A
#
# COMPACT_ATOMS: atom_id res chain seq x y z
N MET A 1 -35.08 59.08 -46.62
CA MET A 1 -34.37 57.88 -47.11
C MET A 1 -35.31 57.18 -48.10
N CYS A 2 -34.84 56.74 -49.27
CA CYS A 2 -35.72 56.08 -50.25
C CYS A 2 -36.05 54.64 -49.82
N ALA A 3 -37.23 54.11 -50.14
CA ALA A 3 -37.66 52.75 -49.79
C ALA A 3 -36.62 51.67 -50.19
N LEU A 4 -35.95 51.86 -51.33
CA LEU A 4 -34.85 51.02 -51.82
C LEU A 4 -33.65 50.94 -50.85
N GLN A 5 -33.30 52.04 -50.17
CA GLN A 5 -32.18 52.05 -49.21
C GLN A 5 -32.55 51.32 -47.89
N PHE A 6 -33.83 51.35 -47.51
CA PHE A 6 -34.31 50.60 -46.36
C PHE A 6 -34.29 49.10 -46.64
N GLU A 7 -34.79 48.70 -47.81
CA GLU A 7 -34.85 47.31 -48.24
C GLU A 7 -33.45 46.69 -48.36
N GLU A 8 -32.48 47.43 -48.92
CA GLU A 8 -31.09 46.98 -48.98
C GLU A 8 -30.46 46.81 -47.59
N SER A 9 -30.80 47.70 -46.65
CA SER A 9 -30.32 47.61 -45.26
C SER A 9 -30.96 46.45 -44.50
N LEU A 10 -32.24 46.18 -44.75
CA LEU A 10 -32.97 45.03 -44.21
C LEU A 10 -32.39 43.71 -44.75
N LEU A 11 -32.11 43.64 -46.05
CA LEU A 11 -31.51 42.47 -46.69
C LEU A 11 -30.14 42.16 -46.08
N ARG A 12 -29.27 43.17 -45.92
CA ARG A 12 -27.95 43.01 -45.29
C ARG A 12 -28.05 42.50 -43.85
N ALA A 13 -28.96 43.06 -43.05
CA ALA A 13 -29.19 42.59 -41.69
C ALA A 13 -29.72 41.14 -41.67
N SER A 14 -30.54 40.74 -42.65
CA SER A 14 -31.08 39.38 -42.74
C SER A 14 -29.99 38.36 -43.09
N GLN A 15 -29.08 38.73 -43.99
CA GLN A 15 -27.93 37.90 -44.37
C GLN A 15 -26.96 37.73 -43.21
N GLU A 16 -26.67 38.82 -42.48
CA GLU A 16 -25.77 38.75 -41.32
C GLU A 16 -26.39 37.92 -40.18
N LEU A 17 -27.71 38.00 -39.95
CA LEU A 17 -28.42 37.14 -39.01
C LEU A 17 -28.37 35.65 -39.41
N ALA A 18 -28.60 35.36 -40.69
CA ALA A 18 -28.55 34.00 -41.22
C ALA A 18 -27.14 33.41 -41.11
N ASP A 19 -26.11 34.21 -41.40
CA ASP A 19 -24.70 33.81 -41.24
C ASP A 19 -24.36 33.54 -39.76
N LEU A 20 -24.78 34.42 -38.85
CA LEU A 20 -24.65 34.23 -37.40
C LEU A 20 -25.36 32.94 -36.91
N ALA A 21 -26.52 32.62 -37.46
CA ALA A 21 -27.27 31.42 -37.11
C ALA A 21 -26.66 30.13 -37.68
N ALA A 22 -26.00 30.21 -38.84
CA ALA A 22 -25.35 29.07 -39.50
C ALA A 22 -23.95 28.76 -38.94
N THR A 23 -23.32 29.72 -38.26
CA THR A 23 -21.96 29.56 -37.71
C THR A 23 -21.97 28.81 -36.38
N ASP A 24 -20.97 27.96 -36.12
CA ASP A 24 -20.72 27.43 -34.78
C ASP A 24 -20.16 28.53 -33.86
N LEU A 25 -21.08 29.21 -33.16
CA LEU A 25 -20.75 30.35 -32.31
C LEU A 25 -19.86 29.96 -31.11
N LEU A 26 -19.98 28.72 -30.58
CA LEU A 26 -19.22 28.29 -29.39
C LEU A 26 -17.75 27.98 -29.69
N GLY A 27 -17.40 27.81 -30.97
CA GLY A 27 -16.03 27.66 -31.46
C GLY A 27 -15.30 28.97 -31.73
N GLN A 28 -16.00 30.11 -31.66
CA GLN A 28 -15.44 31.44 -31.95
C GLN A 28 -15.01 32.18 -30.68
N PRO A 29 -14.10 33.17 -30.78
CA PRO A 29 -13.77 34.04 -29.66
C PRO A 29 -15.01 34.78 -29.16
N GLU A 30 -15.22 34.80 -27.84
CA GLU A 30 -16.44 35.37 -27.27
C GLU A 30 -16.61 36.86 -27.59
N SER A 31 -15.50 37.60 -27.53
CA SER A 31 -15.45 39.02 -27.91
C SER A 31 -15.95 39.26 -29.33
N HIS A 32 -15.61 38.36 -30.26
CA HIS A 32 -16.01 38.46 -31.67
C HIS A 32 -17.51 38.21 -31.85
N VAL A 33 -18.05 37.15 -31.23
CA VAL A 33 -19.49 36.82 -31.32
C VAL A 33 -20.36 37.91 -30.68
N LEU A 34 -19.97 38.40 -29.50
CA LEU A 34 -20.71 39.46 -28.81
C LEU A 34 -20.67 40.78 -29.59
N GLN A 35 -19.54 41.12 -30.22
CA GLN A 35 -19.42 42.30 -31.05
C GLN A 35 -20.35 42.23 -32.27
N ARG A 36 -20.43 41.08 -32.95
CA ARG A 36 -21.34 40.87 -34.08
C ARG A 36 -22.81 40.97 -33.67
N ILE A 37 -23.20 40.33 -32.56
CA ILE A 37 -24.57 40.43 -32.01
C ILE A 37 -24.92 41.88 -31.65
N THR A 38 -23.98 42.62 -31.06
CA THR A 38 -24.18 44.03 -30.67
C THR A 38 -24.37 44.91 -31.90
N ARG A 39 -23.52 44.73 -32.92
CA ARG A 39 -23.63 45.45 -34.20
C ARG A 39 -24.97 45.18 -34.89
N LEU A 40 -25.40 43.92 -34.97
CA LEU A 40 -26.67 43.56 -35.60
C LEU A 40 -27.87 44.14 -34.84
N LYS A 41 -27.78 44.18 -33.50
CA LYS A 41 -28.79 44.81 -32.64
C LYS A 41 -28.88 46.32 -32.89
N GLU A 42 -27.76 47.00 -33.06
CA GLU A 42 -27.72 48.43 -33.37
C GLU A 42 -28.32 48.71 -34.76
N GLN A 43 -28.00 47.88 -35.76
CA GLN A 43 -28.59 47.97 -37.11
C GLN A 43 -30.11 47.78 -37.09
N LEU A 44 -30.61 46.76 -36.37
CA LEU A 44 -32.05 46.53 -36.20
C LEU A 44 -32.73 47.70 -35.48
N SER A 45 -32.13 48.23 -34.41
CA SER A 45 -32.63 49.41 -33.70
C SER A 45 -32.74 50.65 -34.61
N HIS A 46 -31.75 50.85 -35.49
CA HIS A 46 -31.77 51.92 -36.49
C HIS A 46 -32.90 51.72 -37.52
N LEU A 47 -33.11 50.49 -38.02
CA LEU A 47 -34.22 50.15 -38.91
C LEU A 47 -35.58 50.36 -38.24
N THR A 48 -35.72 50.00 -36.95
CA THR A 48 -36.95 50.26 -36.19
C THR A 48 -37.25 51.77 -36.09
N ARG A 49 -36.24 52.61 -35.88
CA ARG A 49 -36.43 54.08 -35.84
C ARG A 49 -36.92 54.62 -37.19
N ILE A 50 -36.33 54.16 -38.28
CA ILE A 50 -36.77 54.52 -39.63
C ILE A 50 -38.22 54.08 -39.88
N LEU A 51 -38.60 52.88 -39.44
CA LEU A 51 -39.98 52.39 -39.59
C LEU A 51 -40.98 53.29 -38.87
N VAL A 52 -40.64 53.74 -37.67
CA VAL A 52 -41.46 54.69 -36.91
C VAL A 52 -41.59 56.02 -37.64
N GLU A 53 -40.52 56.53 -38.26
CA GLU A 53 -40.57 57.76 -39.07
C GLU A 53 -41.43 57.60 -40.34
N LEU A 54 -41.35 56.44 -41.00
CA LEU A 54 -42.17 56.11 -42.19
C LEU A 54 -43.65 55.91 -41.85
N GLU A 55 -43.97 55.46 -40.64
CA GLU A 55 -45.34 55.25 -40.16
C GLU A 55 -46.10 56.58 -39.97
N VAL A 56 -45.37 57.69 -39.76
CA VAL A 56 -45.93 59.05 -39.57
C VAL A 56 -45.88 59.87 -40.88
N SER A 57 -45.41 59.29 -41.98
CA SER A 57 -45.33 59.94 -43.30
C SER A 57 -46.73 60.21 -43.87
N PRO A 58 -46.96 61.36 -44.55
CA PRO A 58 -48.25 61.69 -45.18
C PRO A 58 -48.67 60.70 -46.29
N ASP A 59 -47.72 59.98 -46.89
CA ASP A 59 -47.95 58.82 -47.77
C ASP A 59 -47.04 57.66 -47.31
N PRO A 60 -47.53 56.74 -46.47
CA PRO A 60 -46.75 55.59 -46.04
C PRO A 60 -46.63 54.55 -47.16
N PRO A 61 -45.48 53.87 -47.30
CA PRO A 61 -45.30 52.84 -48.32
C PRO A 61 -46.23 51.64 -48.05
N HIS A 62 -46.78 51.04 -49.11
CA HIS A 62 -47.72 49.91 -49.01
C HIS A 62 -47.10 48.66 -48.34
N GLU A 63 -45.77 48.53 -48.43
CA GLU A 63 -44.99 47.42 -47.87
C GLU A 63 -44.62 47.58 -46.39
N LEU A 64 -44.97 48.71 -45.76
CA LEU A 64 -44.64 49.02 -44.36
C LEU A 64 -44.99 47.90 -43.35
N PRO A 65 -46.16 47.21 -43.45
CA PRO A 65 -46.50 46.12 -42.52
C PRO A 65 -45.54 44.93 -42.63
N MET A 66 -45.10 44.59 -43.85
CA MET A 66 -44.13 43.53 -44.10
C MET A 66 -42.76 43.89 -43.51
N PHE A 67 -42.32 45.13 -43.69
CA PHE A 67 -41.05 45.59 -43.11
C PHE A 67 -41.06 45.58 -41.59
N LYS A 68 -42.18 45.99 -40.97
CA LYS A 68 -42.37 45.96 -39.52
C LYS A 68 -42.29 44.53 -38.99
N TYR A 69 -43.00 43.60 -39.62
CA TYR A 69 -42.95 42.18 -39.29
C TYR A 69 -41.52 41.61 -39.40
N ASN A 70 -40.81 41.91 -40.48
CA ASN A 70 -39.45 41.40 -40.69
C ASN A 70 -38.46 41.91 -39.62
N VAL A 71 -38.49 43.21 -39.30
CA VAL A 71 -37.62 43.77 -38.25
C VAL A 71 -37.96 43.19 -36.87
N GLU A 72 -39.24 43.04 -36.54
CA GLU A 72 -39.69 42.42 -35.28
C GLU A 72 -39.24 40.95 -35.18
N SER A 73 -39.44 40.16 -36.24
CA SER A 73 -39.01 38.76 -36.30
C SER A 73 -37.50 38.63 -36.15
N MET A 74 -36.72 39.41 -36.91
CA MET A 74 -35.26 39.38 -36.84
C MET A 74 -34.71 39.80 -35.47
N THR A 75 -35.39 40.73 -34.80
CA THR A 75 -35.03 41.15 -33.44
C THR A 75 -35.28 40.01 -32.44
N ALA A 76 -36.42 39.32 -32.56
CA ALA A 76 -36.73 38.17 -31.72
C ALA A 76 -35.74 37.01 -31.94
N ASP A 77 -35.39 36.73 -33.20
CA ASP A 77 -34.43 35.69 -33.58
C ASP A 77 -33.03 35.99 -33.06
N LEU A 78 -32.57 37.25 -33.15
CA LEU A 78 -31.29 37.69 -32.60
C LEU A 78 -31.24 37.53 -31.07
N GLU A 79 -32.33 37.86 -30.37
CA GLU A 79 -32.41 37.66 -28.92
C GLU A 79 -32.40 36.17 -28.52
N ALA A 80 -33.09 35.33 -29.30
CA ALA A 80 -33.08 33.89 -29.09
C ALA A 80 -31.68 33.31 -29.31
N LEU A 81 -30.98 33.75 -30.38
CA LEU A 81 -29.61 33.37 -30.67
C LEU A 81 -28.65 33.79 -29.56
N ARG A 82 -28.74 35.05 -29.11
CA ARG A 82 -27.94 35.58 -28.00
C ARG A 82 -28.16 34.78 -26.71
N ARG A 83 -29.40 34.43 -26.39
CA ARG A 83 -29.72 33.62 -25.21
C ARG A 83 -29.10 32.22 -25.28
N ARG A 84 -29.24 31.54 -26.43
CA ARG A 84 -28.63 30.22 -26.66
C ARG A 84 -27.11 30.27 -26.55
N TYR A 85 -26.49 31.31 -27.11
CA TYR A 85 -25.05 31.50 -27.04
C TYR A 85 -24.55 31.66 -25.60
N ILE A 86 -25.16 32.56 -24.82
CA ILE A 86 -24.81 32.79 -23.41
C ILE A 86 -24.98 31.51 -22.58
N GLU A 87 -26.07 30.77 -22.81
CA GLU A 87 -26.30 29.50 -22.11
C GLU A 87 -25.25 28.44 -22.49
N GLY A 88 -24.88 28.37 -23.76
CA GLY A 88 -23.84 27.46 -24.24
C GLY A 88 -22.47 27.78 -23.63
N ILE A 89 -22.09 29.06 -23.49
CA ILE A 89 -20.85 29.46 -22.78
C ILE A 89 -20.89 28.97 -21.33
N LYS A 90 -21.99 29.25 -20.61
CA LYS A 90 -22.11 28.84 -19.21
C LYS A 90 -21.97 27.34 -19.03
N GLN A 91 -22.55 26.56 -19.94
CA GLN A 91 -22.41 25.10 -19.91
C GLN A 91 -20.97 24.67 -20.19
N LYS A 92 -20.30 25.26 -21.18
CA LYS A 92 -18.90 25.00 -21.49
C LYS A 92 -17.98 25.30 -20.30
N GLU A 93 -18.10 26.48 -19.70
CA GLU A 93 -17.34 26.87 -18.51
C GLU A 93 -17.61 25.93 -17.32
N LEU A 94 -18.85 25.49 -17.14
CA LEU A 94 -19.23 24.59 -16.06
C LEU A 94 -18.66 23.18 -16.27
N ILE A 95 -18.58 22.71 -17.51
CA ILE A 95 -17.91 21.45 -17.86
C ILE A 95 -16.41 21.57 -17.60
N GLU A 96 -15.75 22.61 -18.09
CA GLU A 96 -14.31 22.85 -17.88
C GLU A 96 -13.96 22.92 -16.38
N LYS A 97 -14.76 23.63 -15.58
CA LYS A 97 -14.57 23.69 -14.11
C LYS A 97 -14.77 22.34 -13.44
N LYS A 98 -15.72 21.52 -13.90
CA LYS A 98 -15.94 20.17 -13.35
C LYS A 98 -14.77 19.25 -13.67
N GLU A 99 -14.26 19.31 -14.90
CA GLU A 99 -13.10 18.54 -15.32
C GLU A 99 -11.84 18.93 -14.54
N GLU A 100 -11.60 20.24 -14.35
CA GLU A 100 -10.48 20.73 -13.56
C GLU A 100 -10.60 20.32 -12.10
N LEU A 101 -11.79 20.45 -11.49
CA LEU A 101 -12.02 19.99 -10.11
C LEU A 101 -11.80 18.48 -9.96
N ALA A 102 -12.28 17.69 -10.92
CA ALA A 102 -12.06 16.24 -10.92
C ALA A 102 -10.55 15.91 -11.01
N ARG A 103 -9.81 16.63 -11.86
CA ARG A 103 -8.37 16.49 -12.01
C ARG A 103 -7.63 16.84 -10.72
N VAL A 104 -7.92 17.98 -10.11
CA VAL A 104 -7.32 18.42 -8.84
C VAL A 104 -7.61 17.44 -7.72
N THR A 105 -8.86 16.97 -7.63
CA THR A 105 -9.26 15.98 -6.62
C THR A 105 -8.48 14.68 -6.79
N ARG A 106 -8.39 14.18 -8.03
CA ARG A 106 -7.61 12.97 -8.35
C ARG A 106 -6.15 13.12 -7.96
N LEU A 107 -5.51 14.24 -8.29
CA LEU A 107 -4.11 14.51 -7.95
C LEU A 107 -3.91 14.55 -6.43
N ARG A 108 -4.81 15.20 -5.69
CA ARG A 108 -4.76 15.25 -4.23
C ARG A 108 -4.92 13.86 -3.59
N THR A 109 -5.84 13.05 -4.09
CA THR A 109 -6.02 11.67 -3.63
C THR A 109 -4.78 10.82 -3.92
N GLN A 110 -4.20 10.96 -5.12
CA GLN A 110 -2.96 10.24 -5.48
C GLN A 110 -1.80 10.62 -4.57
N ALA A 111 -1.58 11.91 -4.31
CA ALA A 111 -0.55 12.37 -3.37
C ALA A 111 -0.74 11.76 -1.97
N SER A 112 -1.98 11.79 -1.44
CA SER A 112 -2.26 11.18 -0.14
C SER A 112 -2.06 9.66 -0.10
N ILE A 113 -2.28 8.96 -1.21
CA ILE A 113 -2.01 7.52 -1.32
C ILE A 113 -0.50 7.26 -1.32
N ILE A 114 0.27 8.07 -2.05
CA ILE A 114 1.74 7.97 -2.10
C ILE A 114 2.33 8.15 -0.69
N ASP A 115 1.95 9.20 0.04
CA ASP A 115 2.41 9.43 1.42
C ASP A 115 2.10 8.25 2.35
N ARG A 116 0.93 7.62 2.19
CA ARG A 116 0.55 6.44 2.98
C ARG A 116 1.39 5.22 2.60
N LEU A 117 1.66 5.02 1.31
CA LEU A 117 2.50 3.92 0.85
C LEU A 117 3.95 4.08 1.31
N GLU A 118 4.49 5.30 1.28
CA GLU A 118 5.82 5.60 1.81
C GLU A 118 5.93 5.29 3.30
N ASN A 119 4.91 5.66 4.09
CA ASN A 119 4.84 5.30 5.50
C ASN A 119 4.79 3.79 5.72
N VAL A 120 3.99 3.05 4.93
CA VAL A 120 3.93 1.58 5.00
C VAL A 120 5.29 0.96 4.65
N CYS A 121 5.94 1.43 3.57
CA CYS A 121 7.27 0.95 3.19
C CYS A 121 8.32 1.18 4.29
N SER A 122 8.27 2.32 4.98
CA SER A 122 9.14 2.61 6.12
C SER A 122 8.91 1.64 7.29
N ILE A 123 7.65 1.38 7.64
CA ILE A 123 7.29 0.41 8.69
C ILE A 123 7.75 -1.01 8.31
N LEU A 124 7.54 -1.42 7.06
CA LEU A 124 7.97 -2.74 6.60
C LEU A 124 9.50 -2.87 6.59
N SER A 125 10.22 -1.81 6.24
CA SER A 125 11.69 -1.82 6.24
C SER A 125 12.25 -1.94 7.66
N THR A 126 11.65 -1.23 8.62
CA THR A 126 12.02 -1.34 10.04
C THR A 126 11.67 -2.71 10.61
N GLU A 127 10.52 -3.29 10.26
CA GLU A 127 10.15 -4.62 10.73
C GLU A 127 11.00 -5.73 10.11
N ALA A 128 11.44 -5.57 8.85
CA ALA A 128 12.40 -6.48 8.22
C ALA A 128 13.74 -6.50 8.98
N ALA A 129 14.27 -5.32 9.31
CA ALA A 129 15.51 -5.21 10.10
C ALA A 129 15.36 -5.82 11.50
N ARG A 130 14.20 -5.64 12.15
CA ARG A 130 13.91 -6.26 13.45
C ARG A 130 13.81 -7.79 13.35
N SER A 131 13.18 -8.29 12.29
CA SER A 131 13.05 -9.72 12.03
C SER A 131 14.43 -10.35 11.81
N GLU A 132 15.30 -9.69 11.06
CA GLU A 132 16.68 -10.12 10.84
C GLU A 132 17.47 -10.19 12.16
N ALA A 133 17.39 -9.14 12.99
CA ALA A 133 18.02 -9.14 14.31
C ALA A 133 17.51 -10.27 15.21
N CYS A 134 16.21 -10.58 15.15
CA CYS A 134 15.61 -11.69 15.90
C CYS A 134 16.13 -13.05 15.42
N LEU A 135 16.31 -13.23 14.10
CA LEU A 135 16.87 -14.46 13.54
C LEU A 135 18.30 -14.69 14.02
N TYR A 136 19.15 -13.66 14.06
CA TYR A 136 20.50 -13.78 14.60
C TYR A 136 20.49 -14.19 16.08
N ALA A 137 19.64 -13.59 16.91
CA ALA A 137 19.52 -13.97 18.32
C ALA A 137 19.03 -15.42 18.53
N LEU A 138 18.12 -15.90 17.68
CA LEU A 138 17.68 -17.30 17.69
C LEU A 138 18.79 -18.26 17.25
N GLN A 139 19.61 -17.86 16.27
CA GLN A 139 20.75 -18.64 15.84
C GLN A 139 21.78 -18.78 16.98
N ASP A 140 22.13 -17.68 17.67
CA ASP A 140 23.02 -17.71 18.83
C ASP A 140 22.49 -18.63 19.93
N SER A 141 21.18 -18.55 20.21
CA SER A 141 20.52 -19.41 21.20
C SER A 141 20.58 -20.89 20.80
N THR A 142 20.44 -21.18 19.51
CA THR A 142 20.53 -22.55 18.97
C THR A 142 21.95 -23.11 19.08
N ASP A 143 22.96 -22.27 18.85
CA ASP A 143 24.36 -22.67 18.99
C ASP A 143 24.72 -22.95 20.46
N ILE A 144 24.21 -22.15 21.40
CA ILE A 144 24.33 -22.45 22.84
C ILE A 144 23.69 -23.80 23.17
N LEU A 145 22.47 -24.07 22.67
CA LEU A 145 21.80 -25.35 22.90
C LEU A 145 22.57 -26.53 22.31
N ARG A 146 23.19 -26.36 21.14
CA ARG A 146 24.05 -27.38 20.54
C ARG A 146 25.29 -27.66 21.42
N CYS A 147 25.92 -26.61 21.95
CA CYS A 147 27.03 -26.75 22.89
C CYS A 147 26.62 -27.47 24.18
N VAL A 148 25.45 -27.13 24.74
CA VAL A 148 24.90 -27.80 25.93
C VAL A 148 24.60 -29.26 25.66
N SER A 149 24.00 -29.59 24.52
CA SER A 149 23.74 -30.97 24.11
C SER A 149 25.03 -31.78 24.03
N LYS A 150 26.08 -31.22 23.40
CA LYS A 150 27.39 -31.87 23.33
C LYS A 150 28.00 -32.07 24.72
N GLY A 151 27.89 -31.07 25.60
CA GLY A 151 28.33 -31.19 26.98
C GLY A 151 27.60 -32.31 27.75
N HIS A 152 26.31 -32.52 27.49
CA HIS A 152 25.56 -33.64 28.06
C HIS A 152 26.06 -34.99 27.54
N ASP A 153 26.35 -35.10 26.25
CA ASP A 153 26.93 -36.31 25.66
C ASP A 153 28.31 -36.62 26.27
N ASP A 154 29.16 -35.60 26.42
CA ASP A 154 30.48 -35.72 27.04
C ASP A 154 30.39 -36.14 28.53
N ILE A 155 29.40 -35.62 29.27
CA ILE A 155 29.15 -36.05 30.65
C ILE A 155 28.65 -37.51 30.68
N ALA A 156 27.79 -37.90 29.74
CA ALA A 156 27.26 -39.26 29.68
C ALA A 156 28.36 -40.29 29.40
N THR A 157 29.30 -39.98 28.51
CA THR A 157 30.48 -40.83 28.22
C THR A 157 31.40 -40.91 29.43
N ALA A 158 31.78 -39.78 30.03
CA ALA A 158 32.61 -39.75 31.24
C ALA A 158 31.95 -40.52 32.41
N THR A 159 30.63 -40.45 32.55
CA THR A 159 29.87 -41.21 33.56
C THR A 159 29.87 -42.71 33.26
N ALA A 160 29.82 -43.11 31.98
CA ALA A 160 29.96 -44.51 31.59
C ALA A 160 31.35 -45.05 31.92
N GLU A 161 32.41 -44.31 31.56
CA GLU A 161 33.80 -44.65 31.89
C GLU A 161 34.02 -44.73 33.41
N GLY A 162 33.52 -43.75 34.16
CA GLY A 162 33.58 -43.75 35.63
C GLY A 162 32.88 -44.97 36.24
N ARG A 163 31.71 -45.37 35.72
CA ARG A 163 31.02 -46.60 36.16
C ARG A 163 31.85 -47.85 35.88
N ASP A 164 32.53 -47.93 34.75
CA ASP A 164 33.37 -49.08 34.42
C ASP A 164 34.64 -49.13 35.27
N CYS A 165 35.24 -47.99 35.59
CA CYS A 165 36.32 -47.90 36.57
C CYS A 165 35.88 -48.38 37.96
N ILE A 166 34.71 -47.95 38.44
CA ILE A 166 34.15 -48.41 39.73
C ILE A 166 33.96 -49.93 39.73
N LYS A 167 33.40 -50.51 38.65
CA LYS A 167 33.26 -51.98 38.53
C LYS A 167 34.61 -52.70 38.58
N GLN A 168 35.64 -52.14 37.96
CA GLN A 168 37.00 -52.73 38.01
C GLN A 168 37.56 -52.71 39.43
N ILE A 169 37.41 -51.59 40.15
CA ILE A 169 37.82 -51.46 41.55
C ILE A 169 37.08 -52.48 42.42
N ASP A 170 35.76 -52.57 42.31
CA ASP A 170 34.95 -53.57 43.03
C ASP A 170 35.41 -55.00 42.74
N GLY A 171 35.78 -55.28 41.48
CA GLY A 171 36.29 -56.59 41.06
C GLY A 171 37.68 -56.92 41.63
N ILE A 172 38.54 -55.92 41.82
CA ILE A 172 39.82 -56.07 42.52
C ILE A 172 39.56 -56.29 44.01
N GLU A 173 38.71 -55.48 44.63
CA GLU A 173 38.41 -55.58 46.07
C GLU A 173 37.83 -56.95 46.44
N ARG A 174 36.94 -57.51 45.61
CA ARG A 174 36.43 -58.88 45.81
C ARG A 174 37.54 -59.93 45.73
N ARG A 175 38.49 -59.77 44.80
CA ARG A 175 39.66 -60.67 44.68
C ARG A 175 40.56 -60.57 45.89
N ASP A 176 40.86 -59.37 46.36
CA ASP A 176 41.67 -59.15 47.56
C ASP A 176 41.01 -59.76 48.80
N ARG A 177 39.69 -59.59 48.97
CA ARG A 177 38.94 -60.24 50.05
C ARG A 177 39.03 -61.78 49.99
N LEU A 178 39.00 -62.37 48.79
CA LEU A 178 39.19 -63.81 48.61
C LEU A 178 40.62 -64.26 48.95
N ILE A 179 41.64 -63.53 48.49
CA ILE A 179 43.04 -63.82 48.79
C ILE A 179 43.27 -63.78 50.30
N ILE A 180 42.84 -62.71 50.97
CA ILE A 180 42.97 -62.55 52.43
C ILE A 180 42.31 -63.72 53.17
N ARG A 181 41.07 -64.11 52.79
CA ARG A 181 40.39 -65.27 53.39
C ARG A 181 41.14 -66.58 53.16
N SER A 182 41.66 -66.80 51.95
CA SER A 182 42.41 -68.02 51.62
C SER A 182 43.72 -68.13 52.41
N LEU A 183 44.46 -67.02 52.54
CA LEU A 183 45.69 -66.94 53.33
C LEU A 183 45.40 -67.19 54.82
N PHE A 184 44.31 -66.62 55.34
CA PHE A 184 43.87 -66.85 56.71
C PHE A 184 43.54 -68.33 56.98
N LEU A 185 42.80 -68.98 56.07
CA LEU A 185 42.50 -70.42 56.18
C LEU A 185 43.77 -71.29 56.14
N LEU A 186 44.73 -70.95 55.25
CA LEU A 186 46.00 -71.66 55.16
C LEU A 186 46.82 -71.49 56.44
N PHE A 187 46.83 -70.29 57.03
CA PHE A 187 47.41 -70.05 58.35
C PHE A 187 46.75 -70.90 59.44
N CYS A 188 45.42 -70.98 59.48
CA CYS A 188 44.71 -71.84 60.44
C CYS A 188 45.08 -73.33 60.26
N LEU A 189 45.16 -73.81 59.01
CA LEU A 189 45.54 -75.20 58.71
C LEU A 189 46.97 -75.51 59.15
N THR A 190 47.92 -74.61 58.90
CA THR A 190 49.32 -74.79 59.33
C THR A 190 49.44 -74.75 60.86
N ALA A 191 48.72 -73.85 61.53
CA ALA A 191 48.64 -73.80 62.99
C ALA A 191 48.09 -75.12 63.56
N LEU A 192 46.99 -75.65 63.02
CA LEU A 192 46.42 -76.94 63.40
C LEU A 192 47.38 -78.11 63.15
N MET A 193 48.10 -78.12 62.03
CA MET A 193 49.13 -79.12 61.72
C MET A 193 50.27 -79.08 62.74
N ILE A 194 50.75 -77.90 63.10
CA ILE A 194 51.78 -77.72 64.14
C ILE A 194 51.25 -78.22 65.48
N PHE A 195 50.03 -77.83 65.84
CA PHE A 195 49.38 -78.28 67.08
C PHE A 195 49.25 -79.80 67.12
N ARG A 196 48.79 -80.42 66.02
CA ARG A 196 48.70 -81.88 65.88
C ARG A 196 50.06 -82.56 65.92
N LYS A 197 51.09 -82.00 65.30
CA LYS A 197 52.48 -82.50 65.38
C LYS A 197 52.99 -82.43 66.82
N ARG A 198 52.74 -81.34 67.54
CA ARG A 198 53.09 -81.22 68.97
C ARG A 198 52.31 -82.21 69.83
N LEU A 199 51.00 -82.36 69.62
CA LEU A 199 50.16 -83.31 70.34
C LEU A 199 50.60 -84.77 70.12
N LYS A 200 50.92 -85.14 68.87
CA LYS A 200 51.52 -86.44 68.55
C LYS A 200 52.87 -86.64 69.23
N ARG A 201 53.68 -85.58 69.36
CA ARG A 201 54.96 -85.63 70.08
C ARG A 201 54.77 -85.83 71.58
N VAL A 202 53.72 -85.25 72.17
CA VAL A 202 53.31 -85.48 73.56
C VAL A 202 52.79 -86.91 73.76
N HIS A 203 52.14 -87.52 72.77
CA HIS A 203 51.75 -88.94 72.80
C HIS A 203 52.88 -89.94 72.46
N LEU A 204 54.02 -89.48 71.91
CA LEU A 204 55.19 -90.33 71.68
C LEU A 204 56.14 -90.43 72.88
N TYR A 205 55.88 -89.69 73.96
CA TYR A 205 56.45 -89.97 75.27
C TYR A 205 55.36 -90.64 76.12
N PRO A 206 55.35 -91.98 76.26
CA PRO A 206 54.63 -92.60 77.36
C PRO A 206 55.25 -92.11 78.68
N PRO A 207 54.44 -91.83 79.70
CA PRO A 207 54.94 -91.37 80.98
C PRO A 207 55.36 -92.58 81.82
N PHE A 208 56.59 -93.09 81.68
CA PHE A 208 57.16 -94.02 82.67
C PHE A 208 58.70 -93.88 82.73
N LEU A 209 59.14 -93.10 83.74
CA LEU A 209 60.12 -93.38 84.82
C LEU A 209 61.19 -94.48 84.59
N PRO A 210 62.40 -94.34 85.19
CA PRO A 210 62.68 -93.78 86.52
C PRO A 210 63.12 -92.31 86.56
#